data_AF-F4QFH0-F1
#
_entry.id   AF-F4QFH0-F1
#
_cell.length_a   1.000
_cell.length_b   1.000
_cell.length_c   1.000
_cell.angle_alpha   90.00
_cell.angle_beta   90.00
_cell.angle_gamma   90.00
#
_symmetry.space_group_name_H-M   'P 1'
#
loop_
_entity.id
_entity.type
_entity.pdbx_description
1 polymer ?
#
loop_
_entity_poly.entity_id
_entity_poly.type
_entity_poly.pdbx_seq_one_letter_code
_entity_poly.pdbx_strand_id
1 'polypeptide(L)'
;MKILNIECELVVLNLYSINSTYLPECAEIINKYIGLGSPYVGIQITIVDQSGSVTFSRGRSLSCCQQYPDKIMAAIGFKAIFSNSTNCVGTTNGEDLVQTFDVAGVRPLFYDSQSFVIRRDGSVLLNLAIEQKQFDFNLTYCKDKILVGHTDSKSFIFHLSNVNSSDVGDEKCGDAPRTPFPNPTSPTTKVSITTTLQTSWNEGDILYSLWETTIKNNGGVIINNLVLASTMQLKDATTMWRMNTVSPGKYTPVTPSLGVYESYTFSFIKVGHDYPTFTVVN
;
A
#
# COMPACT_ATOMS: atom_id res chain seq x y z
N MET A 1 6.33 -32.23 6.13
CA MET A 1 7.13 -31.22 5.42
C MET A 1 6.22 -30.53 4.42
N LYS A 2 5.75 -29.30 4.72
CA LYS A 2 4.89 -28.54 3.80
C LYS A 2 5.54 -27.20 3.52
N ILE A 3 5.69 -26.95 2.24
CA ILE A 3 6.46 -25.89 1.59
C ILE A 3 5.75 -24.56 1.85
N LEU A 4 6.51 -23.54 2.25
CA LEU A 4 6.08 -22.14 2.10
C LEU A 4 5.94 -21.90 0.59
N ASN A 5 4.71 -21.98 0.07
CA ASN A 5 4.39 -21.55 -1.29
C ASN A 5 4.54 -20.02 -1.33
N ILE A 6 5.77 -19.57 -1.55
CA ILE A 6 6.04 -18.22 -2.04
C ILE A 6 5.83 -18.35 -3.55
N GLU A 7 4.65 -17.92 -4.01
CA GLU A 7 4.40 -17.68 -5.44
C GLU A 7 5.38 -16.59 -5.91
N CYS A 8 6.58 -17.01 -6.28
CA CYS A 8 7.57 -16.20 -6.97
C CYS A 8 7.35 -16.38 -8.49
N GLU A 9 6.12 -16.19 -8.95
CA GLU A 9 5.83 -16.22 -10.38
C GLU A 9 6.16 -14.85 -11.00
N LEU A 10 7.28 -14.84 -11.72
CA LEU A 10 7.45 -14.12 -12.99
C LEU A 10 7.46 -12.57 -12.97
N VAL A 11 8.22 -11.95 -12.06
CA VAL A 11 8.62 -10.51 -12.22
C VAL A 11 10.13 -10.33 -12.38
N VAL A 12 10.93 -11.39 -12.21
CA VAL A 12 12.40 -11.29 -12.14
C VAL A 12 13.07 -11.02 -13.50
N LEU A 13 12.44 -11.37 -14.63
CA LEU A 13 13.09 -11.30 -15.95
C LEU A 13 13.14 -9.90 -16.60
N ASN A 14 12.43 -8.88 -16.08
CA ASN A 14 12.42 -7.54 -16.66
C ASN A 14 13.11 -6.45 -15.83
N LEU A 15 13.67 -6.77 -14.66
CA LEU A 15 14.20 -5.78 -13.72
C LEU A 15 15.65 -5.34 -14.02
N TYR A 16 16.39 -6.06 -14.87
CA TYR A 16 17.80 -5.77 -15.16
C TYR A 16 18.05 -4.65 -16.18
N SER A 17 17.01 -4.01 -16.73
CA SER A 17 17.17 -2.97 -17.76
C SER A 17 16.63 -1.58 -17.39
N ILE A 18 16.24 -1.36 -16.14
CA ILE A 18 15.66 -0.07 -15.74
C ILE A 18 16.78 0.91 -15.42
N ASN A 19 17.04 1.83 -16.34
CA ASN A 19 17.90 2.99 -16.11
C ASN A 19 17.53 3.68 -14.79
N SER A 20 18.54 3.98 -13.98
CA SER A 20 18.51 4.45 -12.59
C SER A 20 17.96 5.89 -12.41
N THR A 21 16.88 6.23 -13.11
CA THR A 21 16.29 7.55 -13.06
C THR A 21 15.25 7.57 -11.96
N TYR A 22 15.50 8.37 -10.92
CA TYR A 22 14.54 8.66 -9.86
C TYR A 22 13.15 8.98 -10.44
N LEU A 23 12.13 8.26 -9.97
CA LEU A 23 10.75 8.45 -10.40
C LEU A 23 10.01 9.34 -9.40
N PRO A 24 9.44 10.49 -9.82
CA PRO A 24 8.59 11.33 -8.98
C PRO A 24 7.43 10.57 -8.31
N GLU A 25 6.95 9.50 -8.94
CA GLU A 25 5.89 8.61 -8.43
C GLU A 25 6.29 7.90 -7.13
N CYS A 26 7.58 7.61 -6.93
CA CYS A 26 8.08 7.01 -5.69
C CYS A 26 7.89 7.95 -4.50
N ALA A 27 8.15 9.24 -4.67
CA ALA A 27 7.95 10.22 -3.60
C ALA A 27 6.49 10.29 -3.17
N GLU A 28 5.54 10.24 -4.12
CA GLU A 28 4.11 10.23 -3.80
C GLU A 28 3.71 9.00 -2.97
N ILE A 29 4.21 7.81 -3.34
CA ILE A 29 3.94 6.59 -2.59
C ILE A 29 4.57 6.65 -1.19
N ILE A 30 5.83 7.02 -1.08
CA ILE A 30 6.55 7.09 0.21
C ILE A 30 5.90 8.11 1.14
N ASN A 31 5.41 9.23 0.59
CA ASN A 31 4.70 10.25 1.37
C ASN A 31 3.42 9.73 2.04
N LYS A 32 2.80 8.68 1.50
CA LYS A 32 1.63 8.03 2.14
C LYS A 32 2.00 7.27 3.42
N TYR A 33 3.30 7.12 3.71
CA TYR A 33 3.78 6.39 4.87
C TYR A 33 4.57 7.27 5.84
N ILE A 34 5.00 8.48 5.43
CA ILE A 34 5.73 9.45 6.27
C ILE A 34 4.75 10.43 6.92
N GLY A 35 4.86 10.63 8.24
CA GLY A 35 4.19 11.74 8.95
C GLY A 35 2.66 11.62 9.15
N LEU A 36 2.02 10.55 8.69
CA LEU A 36 0.58 10.34 8.81
C LEU A 36 0.18 9.74 10.17
N GLY A 37 0.08 10.54 11.25
CA GLY A 37 -0.64 10.21 12.51
C GLY A 37 -0.34 8.88 13.24
N SER A 38 0.50 8.02 12.68
CA SER A 38 0.90 6.69 13.12
C SER A 38 2.43 6.67 13.10
N PRO A 39 3.09 6.44 14.25
CA PRO A 39 4.55 6.39 14.34
C PRO A 39 5.19 5.25 13.57
N TYR A 40 4.40 4.29 13.10
CA TYR A 40 4.90 3.04 12.59
C TYR A 40 4.32 2.66 11.23
N VAL A 41 5.18 2.03 10.44
CA VAL A 41 4.90 1.41 9.15
C VAL A 41 5.35 -0.04 9.22
N GLY A 42 4.48 -0.98 8.86
CA GLY A 42 4.91 -2.35 8.63
C GLY A 42 5.70 -2.43 7.33
N ILE A 43 6.85 -3.08 7.36
CA ILE A 43 7.65 -3.32 6.15
C ILE A 43 7.93 -4.81 6.00
N GLN A 44 7.95 -5.27 4.75
CA GLN A 44 8.56 -6.53 4.37
C GLN A 44 9.64 -6.24 3.35
N ILE A 45 10.74 -6.99 3.43
CA ILE A 45 11.93 -6.80 2.62
C ILE A 45 12.25 -8.15 1.99
N THR A 46 12.28 -8.18 0.67
CA THR A 46 12.78 -9.30 -0.11
C THR A 46 14.04 -8.85 -0.83
N ILE A 47 15.13 -9.57 -0.63
CA ILE A 47 16.41 -9.30 -1.28
C ILE A 47 16.73 -10.50 -2.15
N VAL A 48 17.03 -10.26 -3.41
CA VAL A 48 17.44 -11.29 -4.37
C VAL A 48 18.85 -10.97 -4.85
N ASP A 49 19.79 -11.88 -4.67
CA ASP A 49 21.14 -11.71 -5.20
C ASP A 49 21.32 -12.33 -6.60
N GLN A 50 22.49 -12.10 -7.20
CA GLN A 50 22.82 -12.63 -8.53
C GLN A 50 22.83 -14.16 -8.62
N SER A 51 22.95 -14.88 -7.49
CA SER A 51 22.88 -16.35 -7.46
C SER A 51 21.44 -16.86 -7.45
N GLY A 52 20.45 -15.96 -7.33
CA GLY A 52 19.04 -16.31 -7.13
C GLY A 52 18.71 -16.61 -5.67
N SER A 53 19.64 -16.37 -4.73
CA SER A 53 19.35 -16.53 -3.31
C SER A 53 18.43 -15.41 -2.84
N VAL A 54 17.41 -15.80 -2.08
CA VAL A 54 16.36 -14.91 -1.55
C VAL A 54 16.53 -14.78 -0.05
N THR A 55 16.55 -13.54 0.42
CA THR A 55 16.43 -13.20 1.84
C THR A 55 15.09 -12.53 2.07
N PHE A 56 14.33 -13.01 3.04
CA PHE A 56 13.04 -12.43 3.40
C PHE A 56 13.05 -11.95 4.86
N SER A 57 12.57 -10.75 5.07
CA SER A 57 12.41 -10.14 6.38
C SER A 57 11.11 -9.35 6.46
N ARG A 58 10.58 -9.19 7.67
CA ARG A 58 9.48 -8.27 7.94
C ARG A 58 9.58 -7.78 9.37
N GLY A 59 8.99 -6.62 9.62
CA GLY A 59 9.01 -6.01 10.93
C GLY A 59 8.40 -4.62 10.90
N ARG A 60 8.66 -3.87 11.98
CA ARG A 60 8.12 -2.54 12.21
C ARG A 60 9.17 -1.47 11.93
N SER A 61 8.76 -0.45 11.20
CA SER A 61 9.56 0.71 10.83
C SER A 61 9.00 1.97 11.50
N LEU A 62 9.87 2.92 11.80
CA LEU A 62 9.50 4.26 12.24
C LEU A 62 9.27 5.15 11.01
N SER A 63 8.20 5.93 11.05
CA SER A 63 7.89 6.91 9.99
C SER A 63 7.31 8.23 10.51
N CYS A 64 7.11 8.34 11.83
CA CYS A 64 6.67 9.57 12.47
C CYS A 64 7.51 9.84 13.71
N CYS A 65 8.20 10.97 13.68
CA CYS A 65 8.71 11.77 14.80
C CYS A 65 9.09 13.14 14.20
N GLN A 66 8.90 14.25 14.92
CA GLN A 66 9.40 15.58 14.47
C GLN A 66 10.90 15.58 14.09
N GLN A 67 11.65 14.61 14.61
CA GLN A 67 13.08 14.43 14.36
C GLN A 67 13.39 13.84 12.98
N TYR A 68 12.45 13.13 12.34
CA TYR A 68 12.68 12.40 11.08
C TYR A 68 11.50 12.55 10.10
N PRO A 69 11.21 13.77 9.63
CA PRO A 69 10.00 14.10 8.87
C PRO A 69 10.04 13.66 7.40
N ASP A 70 11.13 13.05 6.95
CA ASP A 70 11.46 12.82 5.55
C ASP A 70 11.89 11.37 5.25
N LYS A 71 11.74 10.45 6.22
CA LYS A 71 12.22 9.07 6.06
C LYS A 71 11.41 8.02 6.82
N ILE A 72 11.47 6.80 6.28
CA ILE A 72 11.10 5.55 6.94
C ILE A 72 12.40 4.89 7.37
N MET A 73 12.49 4.45 8.62
CA MET A 73 13.70 3.81 9.15
C MET A 73 13.35 2.60 10.00
N ALA A 74 14.31 1.74 10.28
CA ALA A 74 14.11 0.63 11.20
C ALA A 74 13.64 1.14 12.57
N ALA A 75 12.62 0.50 13.17
CA ALA A 75 12.25 0.81 14.56
C ALA A 75 13.20 0.13 15.56
N ILE A 76 13.65 -1.07 15.22
CA ILE A 76 14.55 -1.97 15.95
C ILE A 76 15.27 -2.88 14.94
N GLY A 77 16.11 -3.81 15.40
CA GLY A 77 16.67 -4.86 14.55
C GLY A 77 15.60 -5.76 13.92
N PHE A 78 15.87 -6.25 12.71
CA PHE A 78 14.97 -7.13 11.96
C PHE A 78 15.56 -8.53 11.92
N LYS A 79 14.68 -9.53 11.90
CA LYS A 79 15.03 -10.93 11.66
C LYS A 79 14.70 -11.34 10.22
N ALA A 80 15.46 -12.27 9.67
CA ALA A 80 15.27 -12.77 8.32
C ALA A 80 15.45 -14.29 8.21
N ILE A 81 14.83 -14.84 7.18
CA ILE A 81 15.04 -16.20 6.67
C ILE A 81 15.78 -16.13 5.34
N PHE A 82 16.64 -17.10 5.10
CA PHE A 82 17.56 -17.13 3.97
C PHE A 82 17.35 -18.40 3.16
N SER A 83 17.39 -18.27 1.84
CA SER A 83 17.12 -19.40 0.95
C SER A 83 18.26 -20.36 0.73
N ASN A 84 19.43 -20.04 1.28
CA ASN A 84 20.59 -20.90 1.32
C ASN A 84 20.66 -21.77 2.59
N SER A 85 19.55 -21.94 3.32
CA SER A 85 19.48 -22.88 4.44
C SER A 85 19.64 -24.32 3.93
N THR A 86 20.85 -24.84 4.06
CA THR A 86 21.25 -26.13 3.49
C THR A 86 20.89 -27.34 4.35
N ASN A 87 20.24 -27.17 5.51
CA ASN A 87 20.02 -28.31 6.40
C ASN A 87 18.71 -28.21 7.18
N CYS A 88 17.67 -28.88 6.67
CA CYS A 88 16.62 -29.38 7.54
C CYS A 88 17.12 -30.64 8.22
N VAL A 89 16.92 -30.75 9.54
CA VAL A 89 17.28 -31.95 10.32
C VAL A 89 16.69 -33.21 9.66
N GLY A 90 17.54 -34.03 9.04
CA GLY A 90 17.20 -35.32 8.43
C GLY A 90 17.84 -35.52 7.05
N THR A 91 17.83 -36.76 6.58
CA THR A 91 18.24 -37.13 5.22
C THR A 91 17.11 -37.91 4.54
N THR A 92 16.96 -37.78 3.22
CA THR A 92 16.15 -38.70 2.42
C THR A 92 17.07 -39.33 1.39
N ASN A 93 17.20 -40.65 1.43
CA ASN A 93 18.09 -41.42 0.55
C ASN A 93 19.57 -41.01 0.60
N GLY A 94 20.05 -40.52 1.75
CA GLY A 94 21.45 -40.11 1.93
C GLY A 94 21.78 -38.71 1.41
N GLU A 95 20.79 -37.97 0.90
CA GLU A 95 20.90 -36.55 0.58
C GLU A 95 20.28 -35.70 1.69
N ASP A 96 20.91 -34.55 1.98
CA ASP A 96 20.39 -33.58 2.94
C ASP A 96 19.03 -33.04 2.45
N LEU A 97 18.08 -32.92 3.38
CA LEU A 97 16.81 -32.27 3.08
C LEU A 97 17.04 -30.76 2.96
N VAL A 98 17.07 -30.27 1.72
CA VAL A 98 17.20 -28.84 1.42
C VAL A 98 15.81 -28.20 1.38
N GLN A 99 15.53 -27.30 2.33
CA GLN A 99 14.34 -26.46 2.29
C GLN A 99 14.78 -25.03 1.94
N THR A 100 14.20 -24.49 0.87
CA THR A 100 14.49 -23.14 0.39
C THR A 100 14.18 -22.04 1.41
N PHE A 101 13.51 -22.35 2.53
CA PHE A 101 13.33 -21.43 3.66
C PHE A 101 13.15 -22.25 4.94
N ASP A 102 14.09 -22.18 5.88
CA ASP A 102 13.95 -22.79 7.20
C ASP A 102 13.63 -21.71 8.24
N VAL A 103 12.44 -21.81 8.88
CA VAL A 103 12.03 -20.92 9.97
C VAL A 103 12.85 -21.14 11.25
N ALA A 104 13.55 -22.28 11.39
CA ALA A 104 14.55 -22.47 12.45
C ALA A 104 15.87 -21.74 12.13
N GLY A 105 16.08 -21.36 10.87
CA GLY A 105 17.26 -20.63 10.38
C GLY A 105 17.15 -19.11 10.48
N VAL A 106 16.23 -18.59 11.31
CA VAL A 106 16.02 -17.15 11.48
C VAL A 106 17.25 -16.48 12.09
N ARG A 107 17.79 -15.47 11.41
CA ARG A 107 18.98 -14.71 11.84
C ARG A 107 18.74 -13.21 11.74
N PRO A 108 19.48 -12.37 12.49
CA PRO A 108 19.37 -10.92 12.37
C PRO A 108 19.76 -10.42 10.97
N LEU A 109 18.87 -9.69 10.31
CA LEU A 109 19.17 -8.92 9.09
C LEU A 109 19.77 -7.54 9.41
N PHE A 110 19.27 -6.93 10.49
CA PHE A 110 19.65 -5.62 11.01
C PHE A 110 19.79 -5.68 12.52
N TYR A 111 20.67 -4.86 13.09
CA TYR A 111 20.86 -4.80 14.55
C TYR A 111 20.23 -3.57 15.21
N ASP A 112 19.99 -2.49 14.45
CA ASP A 112 19.57 -1.21 15.03
C ASP A 112 18.60 -0.42 14.13
N SER A 113 18.13 0.72 14.66
CA SER A 113 17.17 1.61 14.00
C SER A 113 17.75 2.41 12.82
N GLN A 114 19.07 2.45 12.66
CA GLN A 114 19.74 3.12 11.53
C GLN A 114 20.19 2.13 10.45
N SER A 115 19.91 0.85 10.65
CA SER A 115 20.32 -0.21 9.74
C SER A 115 19.61 -0.16 8.39
N PHE A 116 18.48 0.56 8.29
CA PHE A 116 17.97 0.98 7.00
C PHE A 116 17.24 2.31 7.06
N VAL A 117 17.25 3.02 5.94
CA VAL A 117 16.55 4.29 5.72
C VAL A 117 16.00 4.31 4.29
N ILE A 118 14.71 4.60 4.13
CA ILE A 118 14.08 4.95 2.86
C ILE A 118 13.64 6.40 2.98
N ARG A 119 14.20 7.29 2.16
CA ARG A 119 13.89 8.72 2.20
C ARG A 119 12.78 9.08 1.22
N ARG A 120 12.16 10.23 1.44
CA ARG A 120 11.11 10.81 0.58
C ARG A 120 11.58 11.01 -0.86
N ASP A 121 12.86 11.29 -1.07
CA ASP A 121 13.48 11.43 -2.39
C ASP A 121 13.79 10.08 -3.06
N GLY A 122 13.28 8.98 -2.52
CA GLY A 122 13.47 7.64 -3.08
C GLY A 122 14.88 7.08 -2.89
N SER A 123 15.79 7.77 -2.19
CA SER A 123 17.07 7.21 -1.81
C SER A 123 16.90 6.17 -0.70
N VAL A 124 17.66 5.09 -0.80
CA VAL A 124 17.63 3.97 0.13
C VAL A 124 19.03 3.68 0.62
N LEU A 125 19.17 3.62 1.93
CA LEU A 125 20.37 3.19 2.63
C LEU A 125 20.06 1.91 3.39
N LEU A 126 20.89 0.88 3.23
CA LEU A 126 20.73 -0.43 3.87
C LEU A 126 22.08 -0.93 4.38
N ASN A 127 22.17 -1.22 5.68
CA ASN A 127 23.33 -1.81 6.33
C ASN A 127 23.01 -3.26 6.70
N LEU A 128 23.42 -4.21 5.87
CA LEU A 128 23.16 -5.63 6.13
C LEU A 128 24.14 -6.16 7.18
N ALA A 129 23.61 -6.57 8.33
CA ALA A 129 24.36 -7.11 9.47
C ALA A 129 25.27 -8.29 9.11
N ILE A 130 24.73 -9.22 8.32
CA ILE A 130 25.36 -10.51 8.01
C ILE A 130 26.51 -10.35 7.01
N GLU A 131 26.40 -9.38 6.10
CA GLU A 131 27.40 -9.13 5.07
C GLU A 131 28.40 -8.03 5.47
N GLN A 132 28.17 -7.35 6.60
CA GLN A 132 28.92 -6.15 7.01
C GLN A 132 29.05 -5.14 5.87
N LYS A 133 28.00 -5.01 5.06
CA LYS A 133 27.99 -4.23 3.83
C LYS A 133 26.85 -3.23 3.83
N GLN A 134 27.20 -2.01 3.41
CA GLN A 134 26.27 -0.93 3.15
C GLN A 134 25.89 -0.93 1.66
N PHE A 135 24.60 -0.77 1.40
CA PHE A 135 24.03 -0.56 0.08
C PHE A 135 23.36 0.80 0.07
N ASP A 136 23.73 1.61 -0.93
CA ASP A 136 23.17 2.93 -1.19
C ASP A 136 22.69 2.94 -2.64
N PHE A 137 21.40 3.16 -2.85
CA PHE A 137 20.77 3.13 -4.17
C PHE A 137 19.49 3.94 -4.19
N ASN A 138 19.00 4.23 -5.40
CA ASN A 138 17.70 4.86 -5.60
C ASN A 138 16.65 3.81 -5.99
N LEU A 139 15.41 4.04 -5.57
CA LEU A 139 14.26 3.29 -6.05
C LEU A 139 14.07 3.51 -7.55
N THR A 140 13.85 2.43 -8.28
CA THR A 140 13.68 2.39 -9.73
C THR A 140 12.24 2.08 -10.13
N TYR A 141 11.42 1.57 -9.22
CA TYR A 141 10.01 1.29 -9.45
C TYR A 141 9.22 1.42 -8.15
N CYS A 142 8.09 2.12 -8.20
CA CYS A 142 7.18 2.22 -7.09
C CYS A 142 5.74 2.12 -7.58
N LYS A 143 4.97 1.19 -7.02
CA LYS A 143 3.54 1.06 -7.31
C LYS A 143 2.79 0.58 -6.08
N ASP A 144 1.70 1.28 -5.76
CA ASP A 144 0.84 1.03 -4.62
C ASP A 144 1.61 1.02 -3.28
N LYS A 145 2.06 -0.16 -2.86
CA LYS A 145 2.77 -0.42 -1.60
C LYS A 145 4.16 -1.02 -1.83
N ILE A 146 4.51 -1.28 -3.08
CA ILE A 146 5.71 -1.99 -3.49
C ILE A 146 6.72 -0.95 -3.97
N LEU A 147 7.90 -0.96 -3.36
CA LEU A 147 9.05 -0.17 -3.76
C LEU A 147 10.15 -1.12 -4.18
N VAL A 148 10.81 -0.84 -5.29
CA VAL A 148 11.88 -1.67 -5.82
C VAL A 148 13.07 -0.79 -6.15
N GLY A 149 14.25 -1.26 -5.78
CA GLY A 149 15.52 -0.67 -6.19
C GLY A 149 16.57 -1.76 -6.36
N HIS A 150 17.65 -1.43 -7.04
CA HIS A 150 18.68 -2.39 -7.40
C HIS A 150 20.07 -1.78 -7.18
N THR A 151 21.02 -2.66 -6.90
CA THR A 151 22.45 -2.43 -7.05
C THR A 151 22.99 -3.43 -8.07
N ASP A 152 24.25 -3.27 -8.46
CA ASP A 152 24.90 -4.20 -9.40
C ASP A 152 24.79 -5.67 -8.94
N SER A 153 24.78 -5.90 -7.62
CA SER A 153 24.80 -7.24 -7.02
C SER A 153 23.45 -7.78 -6.52
N LYS A 154 22.45 -6.92 -6.28
CA LYS A 154 21.23 -7.30 -5.57
C LYS A 154 20.03 -6.46 -5.98
N SER A 155 18.87 -7.10 -5.99
CA SER A 155 17.56 -6.46 -6.09
C SER A 155 16.90 -6.40 -4.71
N PHE A 156 16.31 -5.26 -4.40
CA PHE A 156 15.63 -5.00 -3.13
C PHE A 156 14.17 -4.67 -3.41
N ILE A 157 13.27 -5.40 -2.77
CA ILE A 157 11.82 -5.23 -2.90
C ILE A 157 11.28 -4.96 -1.50
N PHE A 158 10.62 -3.82 -1.33
CA PHE A 158 10.01 -3.38 -0.08
C PHE A 158 8.50 -3.35 -0.23
N HIS A 159 7.78 -3.99 0.70
CA HIS A 159 6.33 -3.93 0.77
C HIS A 159 5.94 -3.14 2.03
N LEU A 160 5.31 -1.99 1.85
CA LEU A 160 4.89 -1.09 2.93
C LEU A 160 3.44 -1.33 3.37
N SER A 161 3.16 -1.13 4.65
CA SER A 161 1.84 -1.33 5.24
C SER A 161 1.56 -0.31 6.34
N ASN A 162 0.33 0.20 6.40
CA ASN A 162 -0.15 1.02 7.52
C ASN A 162 -0.50 0.19 8.77
N VAL A 163 -0.39 -1.14 8.67
CA VAL A 163 -0.53 -2.09 9.77
C VAL A 163 0.85 -2.64 10.10
N ASN A 164 1.17 -2.71 11.40
CA ASN A 164 2.44 -3.28 11.87
C ASN A 164 2.61 -4.72 11.39
N SER A 165 3.81 -5.06 10.93
CA SER A 165 4.22 -6.45 10.71
C SER A 165 4.86 -7.00 11.98
N SER A 166 4.49 -8.23 12.36
CA SER A 166 5.27 -9.00 13.34
C SER A 166 6.60 -9.42 12.73
N ASP A 167 7.62 -9.67 13.55
CA ASP A 167 8.90 -10.20 13.09
C ASP A 167 8.72 -11.60 12.48
N VAL A 168 9.71 -12.03 11.69
CA VAL A 168 9.80 -13.43 11.23
C VAL A 168 10.32 -14.31 12.37
N GLY A 169 9.78 -15.52 12.50
CA GLY A 169 10.27 -16.55 13.43
C GLY A 169 9.40 -16.79 14.67
N ASP A 170 8.28 -16.07 14.79
CA ASP A 170 7.29 -16.34 15.84
C ASP A 170 6.25 -17.38 15.40
N GLU A 171 6.29 -17.79 14.13
CA GLU A 171 5.40 -18.80 13.57
C GLU A 171 5.70 -20.21 14.09
N LYS A 172 4.64 -20.97 14.38
CA LYS A 172 4.70 -22.37 14.80
C LYS A 172 4.13 -23.30 13.74
N CYS A 173 4.62 -24.54 13.72
CA CYS A 173 4.03 -25.60 12.91
C CYS A 173 2.55 -25.78 13.29
N GLY A 174 1.65 -25.65 12.30
CA GLY A 174 0.20 -25.75 12.52
C GLY A 174 -0.51 -24.40 12.67
N ASP A 175 0.23 -23.29 12.72
CA ASP A 175 -0.36 -21.97 12.50
C ASP A 175 -1.10 -21.99 11.16
N ALA A 176 -2.30 -21.42 11.14
CA ALA A 176 -3.04 -21.25 9.89
C ALA A 176 -2.13 -20.50 8.90
N PRO A 177 -2.06 -20.93 7.63
CA PRO A 177 -1.36 -20.15 6.61
C PRO A 177 -1.83 -18.71 6.72
N ARG A 178 -0.92 -17.77 6.97
CA ARG A 178 -1.29 -16.36 6.83
C ARG A 178 -1.74 -16.23 5.39
N THR A 179 -3.00 -15.84 5.21
CA THR A 179 -3.53 -15.59 3.88
C THR A 179 -2.52 -14.72 3.15
N PRO A 180 -2.14 -15.06 1.90
CA PRO A 180 -1.42 -14.14 1.04
C PRO A 180 -2.05 -12.76 1.21
N PHE A 181 -1.27 -11.68 1.18
CA PHE A 181 -1.84 -10.33 1.22
C PHE A 181 -3.07 -10.33 0.32
N PRO A 182 -4.24 -9.90 0.82
CA PRO A 182 -5.45 -10.02 0.06
C PRO A 182 -5.16 -9.45 -1.31
N ASN A 183 -5.22 -10.33 -2.33
CA ASN A 183 -5.19 -9.92 -3.72
C ASN A 183 -6.13 -8.73 -3.79
N PRO A 184 -5.73 -7.56 -4.34
CA PRO A 184 -6.55 -6.37 -4.30
C PRO A 184 -7.94 -6.77 -4.77
N THR A 185 -8.86 -6.84 -3.82
CA THR A 185 -10.19 -7.37 -4.09
C THR A 185 -10.76 -6.48 -5.16
N SER A 186 -11.16 -7.10 -6.27
CA SER A 186 -11.95 -6.46 -7.31
C SER A 186 -13.08 -5.67 -6.61
N PRO A 187 -13.32 -4.42 -6.99
CA PRO A 187 -13.85 -3.39 -6.11
C PRO A 187 -15.33 -3.63 -5.79
N THR A 188 -15.61 -4.40 -4.74
CA THR A 188 -16.92 -4.36 -4.10
C THR A 188 -16.92 -3.17 -3.12
N THR A 189 -17.30 -2.02 -3.67
CA THR A 189 -17.69 -0.75 -3.03
C THR A 189 -16.94 -0.38 -1.75
N LYS A 190 -15.71 0.13 -1.94
CA LYS A 190 -14.85 0.74 -0.90
C LYS A 190 -15.31 2.15 -0.49
N VAL A 191 -16.47 2.60 -0.95
CA VAL A 191 -16.96 3.97 -0.75
C VAL A 191 -18.31 3.93 -0.04
N SER A 192 -18.43 4.62 1.10
CA SER A 192 -19.74 4.94 1.66
C SER A 192 -20.16 6.33 1.23
N ILE A 193 -21.44 6.49 0.92
CA ILE A 193 -22.04 7.77 0.57
C ILE A 193 -23.15 8.02 1.57
N THR A 194 -23.04 9.12 2.31
CA THR A 194 -24.03 9.56 3.28
C THR A 194 -24.57 10.90 2.81
N THR A 195 -25.89 11.02 2.71
CA THR A 195 -26.55 12.24 2.25
C THR A 195 -27.45 12.77 3.36
N THR A 196 -27.47 14.08 3.55
CA THR A 196 -28.30 14.73 4.57
C THR A 196 -29.11 15.82 3.90
N LEU A 197 -30.42 15.81 4.11
CA LEU A 197 -31.29 16.89 3.70
C LEU A 197 -30.99 18.13 4.55
N GLN A 198 -30.73 19.25 3.91
CA GLN A 198 -30.50 20.52 4.60
C GLN A 198 -31.80 21.32 4.70
N THR A 199 -32.48 21.53 3.57
CA THR A 199 -33.76 22.26 3.52
C THR A 199 -34.52 21.96 2.23
N SER A 200 -35.81 22.30 2.17
CA SER A 200 -36.64 22.22 0.98
C SER A 200 -37.57 23.43 0.87
N TRP A 201 -37.90 23.83 -0.36
CA TRP A 201 -38.76 24.98 -0.64
C TRP A 201 -39.45 24.83 -2.01
N ASN A 202 -40.53 25.60 -2.21
CA ASN A 202 -41.20 25.68 -3.49
C ASN A 202 -40.77 26.94 -4.24
N GLU A 203 -40.51 26.82 -5.53
CA GLU A 203 -40.46 27.96 -6.47
C GLU A 203 -41.55 27.73 -7.51
N GLY A 204 -42.68 28.45 -7.37
CA GLY A 204 -43.90 28.15 -8.13
C GLY A 204 -44.46 26.77 -7.76
N ASP A 205 -44.79 25.97 -8.77
CA ASP A 205 -45.34 24.62 -8.61
C ASP A 205 -44.26 23.52 -8.48
N ILE A 206 -42.98 23.90 -8.41
CA ILE A 206 -41.86 22.96 -8.35
C ILE A 206 -41.26 22.96 -6.94
N LEU A 207 -41.19 21.77 -6.33
CA LEU A 207 -40.49 21.52 -5.06
C LEU A 207 -39.01 21.28 -5.32
N TYR A 208 -38.15 22.02 -4.62
CA TYR A 208 -36.71 21.84 -4.61
C TYR A 208 -36.21 21.45 -3.23
N SER A 209 -35.10 20.70 -3.18
CA SER A 209 -34.43 20.31 -1.95
C SER A 209 -32.91 20.48 -2.07
N LEU A 210 -32.31 21.04 -1.03
CA LEU A 210 -30.86 21.17 -0.86
C LEU A 210 -30.33 20.00 -0.05
N TRP A 211 -29.32 19.33 -0.58
CA TRP A 211 -28.68 18.18 0.04
C TRP A 211 -27.19 18.44 0.23
N GLU A 212 -26.65 17.90 1.31
CA GLU A 212 -25.23 17.75 1.52
C GLU A 212 -24.88 16.26 1.48
N THR A 213 -23.87 15.87 0.72
CA THR A 213 -23.45 14.49 0.58
C THR A 213 -21.97 14.36 0.89
N THR A 214 -21.66 13.42 1.77
CA THR A 214 -20.30 13.03 2.12
C THR A 214 -20.00 11.67 1.52
N ILE A 215 -18.98 11.63 0.69
CA ILE A 215 -18.37 10.43 0.13
C ILE A 215 -17.19 10.09 1.04
N LYS A 216 -17.07 8.85 1.49
CA LYS A 216 -15.92 8.39 2.27
C LYS A 216 -15.32 7.15 1.67
N ASN A 217 -14.01 7.16 1.45
CA ASN A 217 -13.26 5.97 1.06
C ASN A 217 -12.99 5.12 2.30
N ASN A 218 -13.83 4.11 2.55
CA ASN A 218 -13.61 3.13 3.60
C ASN A 218 -12.61 2.03 3.19
N GLY A 219 -12.09 2.07 1.97
CA GLY A 219 -11.10 1.14 1.46
C GLY A 219 -9.68 1.47 1.90
N GLY A 220 -8.85 0.44 1.98
CA GLY A 220 -7.41 0.58 2.25
C GLY A 220 -6.55 0.99 1.05
N VAL A 221 -7.14 1.55 -0.01
CA VAL A 221 -6.46 2.04 -1.23
C VAL A 221 -7.01 3.40 -1.65
N ILE A 222 -6.17 4.27 -2.21
CA ILE A 222 -6.59 5.57 -2.76
C ILE A 222 -7.42 5.33 -4.02
N ILE A 223 -8.46 6.15 -4.22
CA ILE A 223 -9.31 6.14 -5.42
C ILE A 223 -8.87 7.31 -6.29
N ASN A 224 -8.27 7.09 -7.47
CA ASN A 224 -7.69 8.19 -8.27
C ASN A 224 -8.65 8.83 -9.29
N ASN A 225 -9.80 8.22 -9.57
CA ASN A 225 -10.77 8.69 -10.55
C ASN A 225 -12.20 8.36 -10.09
N LEU A 226 -12.65 8.99 -9.01
CA LEU A 226 -13.99 8.70 -8.50
C LEU A 226 -15.07 9.30 -9.41
N VAL A 227 -15.87 8.44 -10.03
CA VAL A 227 -17.08 8.85 -10.75
C VAL A 227 -18.31 8.28 -10.05
N LEU A 228 -19.28 9.16 -9.77
CA LEU A 228 -20.58 8.81 -9.24
C LEU A 228 -21.64 8.92 -10.33
N ALA A 229 -22.49 7.91 -10.46
CA ALA A 229 -23.73 7.99 -11.21
C ALA A 229 -24.91 8.25 -10.29
N SER A 230 -25.82 9.12 -10.72
CA SER A 230 -27.12 9.35 -10.10
C SER A 230 -28.18 9.58 -11.16
N THR A 231 -29.40 9.13 -10.87
CA THR A 231 -30.60 9.39 -11.68
C THR A 231 -31.33 10.68 -11.25
N MET A 232 -30.77 11.42 -10.29
CA MET A 232 -31.39 12.66 -9.80
C MET A 232 -31.45 13.74 -10.89
N GLN A 233 -32.50 14.55 -10.83
CA GLN A 233 -32.62 15.76 -11.65
C GLN A 233 -32.20 16.98 -10.82
N LEU A 234 -31.08 17.58 -11.18
CA LEU A 234 -30.62 18.85 -10.58
C LEU A 234 -31.59 19.98 -10.94
N LYS A 235 -31.67 21.01 -10.07
CA LYS A 235 -32.40 22.24 -10.39
C LYS A 235 -31.86 22.86 -11.68
N ASP A 236 -30.54 22.99 -11.77
CA ASP A 236 -29.82 23.30 -13.00
C ASP A 236 -28.35 22.81 -12.91
N ALA A 237 -27.59 22.95 -13.99
CA ALA A 237 -26.22 22.45 -14.05
C ALA A 237 -25.24 23.18 -13.10
N THR A 238 -25.62 24.35 -12.56
CA THR A 238 -24.78 25.18 -11.68
C THR A 238 -25.09 24.96 -10.20
N THR A 239 -26.21 24.30 -9.87
CA THR A 239 -26.64 24.06 -8.48
C THR A 239 -26.01 22.83 -7.84
N MET A 240 -24.77 22.53 -8.22
CA MET A 240 -23.98 21.46 -7.64
C MET A 240 -22.57 21.98 -7.41
N TRP A 241 -22.18 22.01 -6.14
CA TRP A 241 -20.93 22.61 -5.71
C TRP A 241 -19.93 21.54 -5.38
N ARG A 242 -18.65 21.79 -5.70
CA ARG A 242 -17.53 20.86 -5.46
C ARG A 242 -17.63 19.55 -6.26
N MET A 243 -18.45 19.48 -7.30
CA MET A 243 -18.42 18.38 -8.26
C MET A 243 -18.36 18.95 -9.68
N ASN A 244 -17.66 18.24 -10.56
CA ASN A 244 -17.71 18.45 -12.00
C ASN A 244 -18.67 17.44 -12.63
N THR A 245 -19.40 17.87 -13.65
CA THR A 245 -20.22 16.97 -14.46
C THR A 245 -19.34 16.33 -15.54
N VAL A 246 -19.27 15.01 -15.55
CA VAL A 246 -18.52 14.24 -16.58
C VAL A 246 -19.40 14.02 -17.81
N SER A 247 -20.65 13.63 -17.57
CA SER A 247 -21.71 13.48 -18.57
C SER A 247 -23.06 13.62 -17.85
N PRO A 248 -24.20 13.75 -18.56
CA PRO A 248 -25.50 13.74 -17.90
C PRO A 248 -25.66 12.54 -16.95
N GLY A 249 -25.99 12.82 -15.67
CA GLY A 249 -26.13 11.80 -14.62
C GLY A 249 -24.82 11.23 -14.07
N LYS A 250 -23.64 11.72 -14.49
CA LYS A 250 -22.32 11.31 -13.97
C LYS A 250 -21.51 12.49 -13.46
N TYR A 251 -20.97 12.34 -12.26
CA TYR A 251 -20.33 13.42 -11.52
C TYR A 251 -19.01 12.95 -10.92
N THR A 252 -18.01 13.83 -10.89
CA THR A 252 -16.71 13.58 -10.25
C THR A 252 -16.39 14.70 -9.27
N PRO A 253 -15.74 14.44 -8.12
CA PRO A 253 -15.17 15.49 -7.29
C PRO A 253 -14.26 16.42 -8.10
N VAL A 254 -14.17 17.70 -7.71
CA VAL A 254 -13.23 18.65 -8.33
C VAL A 254 -11.79 18.15 -8.24
N THR A 255 -11.45 17.49 -7.13
CA THR A 255 -10.22 16.72 -6.97
C THR A 255 -10.59 15.23 -7.03
N PRO A 256 -10.42 14.55 -8.17
CA PRO A 256 -10.98 13.22 -8.40
C PRO A 256 -10.31 12.10 -7.60
N SER A 257 -9.25 12.43 -6.86
CA SER A 257 -8.57 11.51 -5.95
C SER A 257 -9.15 11.59 -4.54
N LEU A 258 -9.45 10.42 -3.95
CA LEU A 258 -9.92 10.28 -2.56
C LEU A 258 -8.99 9.32 -1.80
N GLY A 259 -8.26 9.87 -0.83
CA GLY A 259 -7.33 9.15 0.03
C GLY A 259 -7.98 8.08 0.89
N VAL A 260 -7.16 7.23 1.52
CA VAL A 260 -7.64 6.16 2.41
C VAL A 260 -8.30 6.76 3.65
N TYR A 261 -9.54 6.37 3.95
CA TYR A 261 -10.39 6.93 5.01
C TYR A 261 -10.73 8.42 4.88
N GLU A 262 -10.33 9.04 3.76
CA GLU A 262 -10.65 10.42 3.47
C GLU A 262 -12.13 10.56 3.11
N SER A 263 -12.68 11.72 3.46
CA SER A 263 -14.05 12.09 3.15
C SER A 263 -14.08 13.34 2.28
N TYR A 264 -14.97 13.34 1.28
CA TYR A 264 -15.22 14.44 0.39
C TYR A 264 -16.68 14.85 0.47
N THR A 265 -16.92 16.12 0.78
CA THR A 265 -18.28 16.65 0.95
C THR A 265 -18.62 17.63 -0.16
N PHE A 266 -19.77 17.39 -0.78
CA PHE A 266 -20.35 18.23 -1.81
C PHE A 266 -21.82 18.51 -1.52
N SER A 267 -22.36 19.53 -2.17
CA SER A 267 -23.76 19.92 -1.97
C SER A 267 -24.43 20.14 -3.32
N PHE A 268 -25.75 19.98 -3.37
CA PHE A 268 -26.51 20.21 -4.59
C PHE A 268 -27.98 20.48 -4.31
N ILE A 269 -28.64 21.12 -5.27
CA ILE A 269 -30.10 21.29 -5.29
C ILE A 269 -30.69 20.36 -6.35
N LYS A 270 -31.70 19.58 -5.97
CA LYS A 270 -32.45 18.72 -6.89
C LYS A 270 -33.95 19.02 -6.86
N VAL A 271 -34.63 18.59 -7.92
CA VAL A 271 -36.10 18.57 -7.98
C VAL A 271 -36.64 17.44 -7.09
N GLY A 272 -37.72 17.72 -6.36
CA GLY A 272 -38.38 16.80 -5.45
C GLY A 272 -37.74 16.73 -4.06
N HIS A 273 -38.14 15.75 -3.25
CA HIS A 273 -37.68 15.53 -1.86
C HIS A 273 -37.33 14.05 -1.59
N ASP A 274 -37.47 13.19 -2.58
CA ASP A 274 -36.96 11.81 -2.55
C ASP A 274 -35.45 11.80 -2.29
N TYR A 275 -34.98 10.75 -1.63
CA TYR A 275 -33.58 10.64 -1.26
C TYR A 275 -32.71 10.40 -2.50
N PRO A 276 -31.64 11.17 -2.72
CA PRO A 276 -30.78 10.98 -3.88
C PRO A 276 -29.98 9.68 -3.75
N THR A 277 -29.92 8.91 -4.83
CA THR A 277 -29.13 7.69 -4.91
C THR A 277 -27.87 7.92 -5.72
N PHE A 278 -26.73 7.53 -5.18
CA PHE A 278 -25.44 7.56 -5.87
C PHE A 278 -24.86 6.16 -5.95
N THR A 279 -24.28 5.83 -7.09
CA THR A 279 -23.53 4.59 -7.32
C THR A 279 -22.15 4.92 -7.84
N VAL A 280 -21.13 4.20 -7.38
CA VAL A 280 -19.77 4.34 -7.92
C VAL A 280 -19.72 3.67 -9.28
N VAL A 281 -19.22 4.38 -10.29
CA VAL A 281 -19.01 3.86 -11.64
C VAL A 281 -17.50 3.64 -11.81
N ASN A 282 -17.12 2.41 -12.17
CA ASN A 282 -15.74 2.09 -12.57
C ASN A 282 -15.50 2.44 -14.04
#